data_AF-D5PIE9-F1
#
_entry.id   AF-D5PIE9-F1
#
_cell.length_a   1.000
_cell.length_b   1.000
_cell.length_c   1.000
_cell.angle_alpha   90.00
_cell.angle_beta   90.00
_cell.angle_gamma   90.00
#
_symmetry.space_group_name_H-M   'P 1'
#
loop_
_entity.id
_entity.type
_entity.pdbx_description
1 polymer ?
#
loop_
_entity_poly.entity_id
_entity_poly.type
_entity_poly.pdbx_seq_one_letter_code
_entity_poly.pdbx_strand_id
1 'polypeptide(L)'
;MSIAPDQGFRRNVRVPLDATRVSDWIATTDGRSQVRLFDGTHREAADVRIDIMGAQRLDGAVIGRWVIVGPPDSEPAEYEVPAARRLADEMHLAAQIEEIADPDFAADGFALAAALVAAADEIEGWAAR
;
A
#
# COMPACT_ATOMS: atom_id res chain seq x y z
N MET A 1 -25.21 23.65 -26.63
CA MET A 1 -24.89 22.24 -26.93
C MET A 1 -23.43 22.03 -26.53
N SER A 2 -23.18 21.36 -25.40
CA SER A 2 -22.01 20.51 -25.14
C SER A 2 -22.17 20.00 -23.71
N ILE A 3 -22.47 18.71 -23.59
CA ILE A 3 -22.57 18.02 -22.31
C ILE A 3 -21.14 17.78 -21.83
N ALA A 4 -20.91 18.05 -20.55
CA ALA A 4 -19.65 17.95 -19.81
C ALA A 4 -19.00 16.55 -19.93
N PRO A 5 -17.70 16.40 -19.60
CA PRO A 5 -16.87 15.26 -19.99
C PRO A 5 -17.41 13.97 -19.37
N ASP A 6 -17.99 13.17 -20.25
CA ASP A 6 -18.44 11.81 -20.00
C ASP A 6 -17.21 10.89 -19.98
N GLN A 7 -17.14 10.10 -18.91
CA GLN A 7 -16.38 8.86 -18.80
C GLN A 7 -14.85 8.96 -18.71
N GLY A 8 -14.39 9.65 -17.66
CA GLY A 8 -13.31 9.05 -16.88
C GLY A 8 -13.80 7.70 -16.38
N PHE A 9 -13.42 6.62 -17.08
CA PHE A 9 -13.62 5.25 -16.62
C PHE A 9 -13.00 5.15 -15.22
N ARG A 10 -13.79 5.41 -14.17
CA ARG A 10 -13.59 4.78 -12.88
C ARG A 10 -13.85 3.32 -13.17
N ARG A 11 -12.82 2.63 -13.67
CA ARG A 11 -12.76 1.17 -13.62
C ARG A 11 -13.11 0.85 -12.18
N ASN A 12 -14.28 0.26 -11.96
CA ASN A 12 -14.63 -0.31 -10.68
C ASN A 12 -13.68 -1.48 -10.49
N VAL A 13 -12.46 -1.18 -10.06
CA VAL A 13 -11.47 -2.18 -9.75
C VAL A 13 -12.03 -2.91 -8.54
N ARG A 14 -12.28 -4.19 -8.71
CA ARG A 14 -12.85 -5.02 -7.66
C ARG A 14 -11.81 -5.18 -6.56
N VAL A 15 -12.28 -5.41 -5.34
CA VAL A 15 -11.42 -5.88 -4.25
C VAL A 15 -10.70 -7.15 -4.73
N PRO A 16 -9.40 -7.31 -4.43
CA PRO A 16 -8.66 -8.51 -4.73
C PRO A 16 -9.35 -9.76 -4.17
N LEU A 17 -9.38 -10.84 -4.93
CA LEU A 17 -10.05 -12.09 -4.52
C LEU A 17 -9.42 -12.72 -3.28
N ASP A 18 -8.16 -12.39 -3.01
CA ASP A 18 -7.33 -12.85 -1.91
C ASP A 18 -7.31 -11.89 -0.70
N ALA A 19 -8.11 -10.81 -0.73
CA ALA A 19 -8.24 -9.94 0.44
C ALA A 19 -8.78 -10.73 1.64
N THR A 20 -8.09 -10.66 2.78
CA THR A 20 -8.29 -11.61 3.89
C THR A 20 -9.30 -11.12 4.92
N ARG A 21 -9.30 -9.82 5.23
CA ARG A 21 -10.24 -9.17 6.15
C ARG A 21 -10.89 -7.98 5.48
N VAL A 22 -12.18 -7.84 5.73
CA VAL A 22 -12.94 -6.70 5.24
C VAL A 22 -13.80 -6.18 6.38
N SER A 23 -13.53 -4.97 6.85
CA SER A 23 -14.24 -4.35 7.97
C SER A 23 -15.70 -4.03 7.62
N ASP A 24 -16.48 -3.63 8.62
CA ASP A 24 -17.80 -3.04 8.39
C ASP A 24 -17.69 -1.70 7.65
N TRP A 25 -18.80 -1.22 7.09
CA TRP A 25 -18.84 0.08 6.42
C TRP A 25 -18.61 1.24 7.41
N ILE A 26 -17.55 2.01 7.19
CA ILE A 26 -17.14 3.16 7.99
C ILE A 26 -17.58 4.44 7.27
N ALA A 27 -18.24 5.35 8.01
CA ALA A 27 -18.59 6.66 7.47
C ALA A 27 -17.33 7.49 7.22
N THR A 28 -17.23 8.10 6.04
CA THR A 28 -16.14 9.05 5.75
C THR A 28 -16.39 10.40 6.42
N THR A 29 -15.36 11.24 6.46
CA THR A 29 -15.40 12.60 7.04
C THR A 29 -16.45 13.52 6.41
N ASP A 30 -16.94 13.21 5.21
CA ASP A 30 -18.05 13.93 4.56
C ASP A 30 -19.44 13.57 5.14
N GLY A 31 -19.53 12.57 6.02
CA GLY A 31 -20.76 12.09 6.66
C GLY A 31 -21.79 11.48 5.70
N ARG A 32 -21.46 11.33 4.41
CA ARG A 32 -22.40 10.89 3.36
C ARG A 32 -21.90 9.67 2.63
N SER A 33 -20.60 9.51 2.49
CA SER A 33 -20.01 8.34 1.88
C SER A 33 -19.66 7.31 2.95
N GLN A 34 -19.68 6.04 2.57
CA GLN A 34 -19.21 4.94 3.38
C GLN A 34 -18.11 4.21 2.63
N VAL A 35 -17.10 3.77 3.36
CA VAL A 35 -16.00 2.98 2.85
C VAL A 35 -15.87 1.70 3.64
N ARG A 36 -15.45 0.65 2.96
CA ARG A 36 -15.12 -0.63 3.55
C ARG A 36 -13.62 -0.83 3.40
N LEU A 37 -12.90 -1.00 4.51
CA LEU A 37 -11.47 -1.27 4.46
C LEU A 37 -11.25 -2.76 4.20
N PHE A 38 -10.21 -3.08 3.45
CA PHE A 38 -9.76 -4.45 3.25
C PHE A 38 -8.25 -4.55 3.33
N ASP A 39 -7.79 -5.71 3.78
CA ASP A 39 -6.38 -6.03 3.92
C ASP A 39 -5.93 -6.93 2.76
N GLY A 40 -4.77 -6.61 2.19
CA GLY A 40 -4.04 -7.45 1.25
C GLY A 40 -3.16 -8.46 1.98
N THR A 41 -1.94 -8.63 1.48
CA THR A 41 -0.91 -9.43 2.16
C THR A 41 -0.17 -8.62 3.23
N HIS A 42 0.45 -9.38 4.14
CA HIS A 42 1.30 -8.88 5.21
C HIS A 42 2.72 -9.44 5.04
N ARG A 43 3.73 -8.63 5.35
CA ARG A 43 5.14 -8.99 5.30
C ARG A 43 5.86 -8.42 6.52
N GLU A 44 6.92 -9.09 6.95
CA GLU A 44 7.85 -8.61 7.97
C GLU A 44 9.27 -8.60 7.38
N ALA A 45 10.00 -7.51 7.60
CA ALA A 45 11.40 -7.35 7.21
C ALA A 45 12.09 -6.35 8.13
N ALA A 46 13.31 -6.65 8.60
CA ALA A 46 14.10 -5.75 9.46
C ALA A 46 13.31 -5.23 10.70
N ASP A 47 12.58 -6.11 11.39
CA ASP A 47 11.67 -5.78 12.50
C ASP A 47 10.56 -4.75 12.16
N VAL A 48 10.34 -4.50 10.87
CA VAL A 48 9.27 -3.65 10.34
C VAL A 48 8.18 -4.52 9.76
N ARG A 49 6.95 -4.17 10.12
CA ARG A 49 5.74 -4.72 9.52
C ARG A 49 5.35 -3.88 8.31
N ILE A 50 5.06 -4.56 7.21
CA ILE A 50 4.56 -3.99 5.97
C ILE A 50 3.22 -4.65 5.65
N ASP A 51 2.14 -3.87 5.77
CA ASP A 51 0.80 -4.30 5.36
C ASP A 51 0.36 -3.58 4.09
N ILE A 52 -0.51 -4.24 3.33
CA ILE A 52 -1.21 -3.61 2.23
C ILE A 52 -2.66 -3.41 2.65
N MET A 53 -3.16 -2.18 2.48
CA MET A 53 -4.56 -1.85 2.77
C MET A 53 -5.22 -1.17 1.58
N GLY A 54 -6.54 -1.28 1.51
CA GLY A 54 -7.36 -0.55 0.55
C GLY A 54 -8.73 -0.19 1.09
N ALA A 55 -9.37 0.76 0.40
CA ALA A 55 -10.72 1.23 0.71
C ALA A 55 -11.65 1.11 -0.49
N GLN A 56 -12.83 0.54 -0.28
CA GLN A 56 -13.87 0.36 -1.28
C GLN A 56 -15.14 1.12 -0.92
N ARG A 57 -15.87 1.67 -1.90
CA ARG A 57 -17.21 2.28 -1.74
C ARG A 57 -18.34 1.28 -1.98
N LEU A 58 -19.56 1.64 -1.58
CA LEU A 58 -20.78 0.82 -1.72
C LEU A 58 -21.07 0.37 -3.17
N ASP A 59 -20.68 1.18 -4.15
CA ASP A 59 -20.80 0.87 -5.59
C ASP A 59 -19.74 -0.13 -6.09
N GLY A 60 -18.86 -0.59 -5.20
CA GLY A 60 -17.78 -1.51 -5.48
C GLY A 60 -16.49 -0.85 -5.94
N ALA A 61 -16.45 0.48 -6.09
CA ALA A 61 -15.24 1.19 -6.53
C ALA A 61 -14.18 1.23 -5.43
N VAL A 62 -12.98 0.73 -5.70
CA VAL A 62 -11.80 0.96 -4.85
C VAL A 62 -11.32 2.39 -5.04
N ILE A 63 -11.27 3.14 -3.95
CA ILE A 63 -10.95 4.59 -3.96
C ILE A 63 -9.56 4.92 -3.44
N GLY A 64 -8.90 3.97 -2.78
CA GLY A 64 -7.56 4.15 -2.23
C GLY A 64 -6.91 2.81 -1.95
N ARG A 65 -5.58 2.77 -2.07
CA ARG A 65 -4.70 1.65 -1.75
C ARG A 65 -3.39 2.22 -1.27
N TRP A 66 -2.85 1.68 -0.20
CA TRP A 66 -1.61 2.16 0.38
C TRP A 66 -0.88 1.03 1.10
N VAL A 67 0.41 1.25 1.28
CA VAL A 67 1.29 0.42 2.09
C VAL A 67 1.35 1.04 3.48
N ILE A 68 1.14 0.24 4.51
CA ILE A 68 1.38 0.63 5.90
C ILE A 68 2.71 0.06 6.32
N VAL A 69 3.60 0.92 6.80
CA VAL A 69 4.97 0.56 7.18
C VAL A 69 5.21 1.06 8.59
N GLY A 70 5.58 0.18 9.51
CA GLY A 70 5.97 0.58 10.84
C GLY A 70 6.37 -0.59 11.72
N PRO A 71 7.00 -0.33 12.88
CA PRO A 71 7.17 -1.36 13.90
C PRO A 71 5.79 -1.91 14.32
N PRO A 72 5.71 -3.20 14.68
CA PRO A 72 4.44 -3.81 15.10
C PRO A 72 3.78 -3.11 16.31
N ASP A 73 4.58 -2.46 17.15
CA ASP A 73 4.17 -1.83 18.40
C ASP A 73 4.17 -0.28 18.34
N SER A 74 4.15 0.33 17.15
CA SER A 74 4.20 1.79 16.97
C SER A 74 3.16 2.32 15.99
N GLU A 75 2.92 3.63 16.00
CA GLU A 75 2.08 4.27 14.99
C GLU A 75 2.73 4.10 13.61
N PRO A 76 2.06 3.41 12.67
CA PRO A 76 2.67 3.13 11.38
C PRO A 76 2.48 4.30 10.41
N ALA A 77 3.37 4.40 9.44
CA ALA A 77 3.28 5.38 8.37
C ALA A 77 2.58 4.79 7.14
N GLU A 78 1.74 5.60 6.49
CA GLU A 78 1.00 5.22 5.29
C GLU A 78 1.67 5.79 4.04
N TYR A 79 1.86 4.96 3.02
CA TYR A 79 2.52 5.32 1.77
C TYR A 79 1.66 4.91 0.56
N GLU A 80 1.41 5.86 -0.34
CA GLU A 80 0.99 5.52 -1.69
C GLU A 80 2.12 4.80 -2.44
N VAL A 81 1.77 4.02 -3.48
CA VAL A 81 2.72 3.22 -4.28
C VAL A 81 3.97 4.00 -4.70
N PRO A 82 3.90 5.22 -5.27
CA PRO A 82 5.11 5.95 -5.65
C PRO A 82 5.99 6.34 -4.46
N ALA A 83 5.39 6.61 -3.31
CA ALA A 83 6.13 6.95 -2.10
C ALA A 83 6.80 5.71 -1.49
N ALA A 84 6.12 4.56 -1.50
CA ALA A 84 6.71 3.28 -1.07
C ALA A 84 7.91 2.88 -1.95
N ARG A 85 7.82 3.09 -3.28
CA ARG A 85 8.94 2.86 -4.20
C ARG A 85 10.14 3.77 -3.91
N ARG A 86 9.90 5.07 -3.70
CA ARG A 86 10.98 5.99 -3.31
C ARG A 86 11.65 5.59 -2.00
N LEU A 87 10.85 5.20 -1.00
CA LEU A 87 11.40 4.72 0.27
C LEU A 87 12.25 3.46 0.07
N ALA A 88 11.81 2.53 -0.79
CA ALA A 88 12.61 1.36 -1.14
C ALA A 88 13.96 1.72 -1.76
N ASP A 89 13.98 2.67 -2.70
CA ASP A 89 15.21 3.14 -3.33
C ASP A 89 16.16 3.79 -2.31
N GLU A 90 15.62 4.59 -1.39
CA GLU A 90 16.38 5.22 -0.30
C GLU A 90 17.00 4.18 0.64
N MET A 91 16.22 3.17 1.06
CA MET A 91 16.72 2.08 1.92
C MET A 91 17.78 1.23 1.20
N HIS A 92 17.58 0.95 -0.09
CA HIS A 92 18.55 0.22 -0.89
C HIS A 92 19.87 0.99 -1.02
N LEU A 93 19.81 2.30 -1.28
CA LEU A 93 21.01 3.13 -1.38
C LEU A 93 21.74 3.23 -0.03
N ALA A 94 21.02 3.41 1.07
CA ALA A 94 21.61 3.43 2.40
C ALA A 94 22.32 2.10 2.73
N ALA A 95 21.68 0.96 2.42
CA ALA A 95 22.28 -0.35 2.58
C ALA A 95 23.55 -0.54 1.75
N GLN A 96 23.56 -0.09 0.48
CA GLN A 96 24.77 -0.15 -0.37
C GLN A 96 25.94 0.66 0.20
N ILE A 97 25.66 1.81 0.83
CA ILE A 97 26.69 2.66 1.44
C ILE A 97 27.29 1.95 2.67
N GLU A 98 26.45 1.30 3.47
CA GLU A 98 26.85 0.70 4.75
C GLU A 98 27.36 -0.74 4.63
N GLU A 99 27.20 -1.43 3.49
CA GLU A 99 27.49 -2.86 3.31
C GLU A 99 28.87 -3.32 3.82
N ILE A 100 29.89 -2.46 3.72
CA ILE A 100 31.25 -2.77 4.19
C ILE A 100 31.42 -2.46 5.68
N ALA A 101 30.79 -1.39 6.17
CA ALA A 101 30.97 -0.88 7.52
C ALA A 101 30.06 -1.58 8.54
N ASP A 102 28.83 -1.89 8.14
CA ASP A 102 27.80 -2.57 8.92
C ASP A 102 26.97 -3.51 8.00
N PRO A 103 27.44 -4.75 7.81
CA PRO A 103 26.75 -5.72 6.95
C PRO A 103 25.36 -6.12 7.45
N ASP A 104 25.12 -6.09 8.76
CA ASP A 104 23.83 -6.44 9.36
C ASP A 104 22.81 -5.34 9.05
N PHE A 105 23.18 -4.07 9.25
CA PHE A 105 22.35 -2.93 8.84
C PHE A 105 22.05 -2.96 7.33
N ALA A 106 23.04 -3.28 6.50
CA ALA A 106 22.85 -3.37 5.07
C ALA A 106 21.88 -4.50 4.67
N ALA A 107 22.00 -5.68 5.30
CA ALA A 107 21.09 -6.79 5.06
C ALA A 107 19.64 -6.41 5.38
N ASP A 108 19.42 -5.73 6.50
CA ASP A 108 18.11 -5.21 6.91
C ASP A 108 17.56 -4.17 5.93
N GLY A 109 18.38 -3.21 5.51
CA GLY A 109 17.99 -2.19 4.53
C GLY A 109 17.62 -2.80 3.17
N PHE A 110 18.37 -3.81 2.70
CA PHE A 110 18.02 -4.54 1.48
C PHE A 110 16.73 -5.34 1.62
N ALA A 111 16.53 -6.03 2.74
CA ALA A 111 15.32 -6.78 3.02
C ALA A 111 14.09 -5.86 3.04
N LEU A 112 14.20 -4.70 3.70
CA LEU A 112 13.13 -3.71 3.78
C LEU A 112 12.80 -3.13 2.40
N ALA A 113 13.81 -2.74 1.63
CA ALA A 113 13.64 -2.25 0.27
C ALA A 113 12.91 -3.27 -0.63
N ALA A 114 13.34 -4.53 -0.59
CA ALA A 114 12.71 -5.59 -1.37
C ALA A 114 11.24 -5.82 -0.97
N ALA A 115 10.94 -5.77 0.33
CA ALA A 115 9.58 -5.96 0.83
C ALA A 115 8.65 -4.79 0.44
N LEU A 116 9.15 -3.54 0.43
CA LEU A 116 8.42 -2.37 -0.05
C LEU A 116 8.11 -2.44 -1.55
N VAL A 117 9.08 -2.86 -2.37
CA VAL A 117 8.87 -3.07 -3.82
C VAL A 117 7.82 -4.15 -4.05
N ALA A 118 7.92 -5.28 -3.36
CA ALA A 118 6.94 -6.36 -3.49
C ALA A 118 5.52 -5.91 -3.10
N ALA A 119 5.39 -5.06 -2.06
CA ALA A 119 4.10 -4.51 -1.65
C ALA A 119 3.53 -3.54 -2.70
N ALA A 120 4.38 -2.67 -3.26
CA ALA A 120 4.01 -1.76 -4.34
C ALA A 120 3.55 -2.52 -5.61
N ASP A 121 4.29 -3.56 -6.00
CA ASP A 121 3.97 -4.40 -7.17
C ASP A 121 2.64 -5.13 -7.00
N GLU A 122 2.32 -5.60 -5.79
CA GLU A 122 1.02 -6.22 -5.50
C GLU A 122 -0.14 -5.24 -5.69
N ILE A 123 -0.03 -4.02 -5.15
CA ILE A 123 -1.06 -2.97 -5.29
C ILE A 123 -1.29 -2.62 -6.77
N GLU A 124 -0.21 -2.50 -7.56
CA GLU A 124 -0.30 -2.27 -9.00
C GLU A 124 -0.93 -3.46 -9.73
N GLY A 125 -0.60 -4.69 -9.33
CA GLY A 125 -1.20 -5.92 -9.84
C GLY A 125 -2.72 -5.97 -9.65
N TRP A 126 -3.25 -5.35 -8.58
CA TRP A 126 -4.70 -5.21 -8.40
C TRP A 126 -5.34 -4.24 -9.38
N ALA A 127 -4.63 -3.24 -9.89
CA ALA A 127 -5.18 -2.28 -10.87
C ALA A 127 -5.33 -2.87 -12.28
N ALA A 128 -4.57 -3.92 -12.58
CA ALA A 128 -4.52 -4.55 -13.89
C ALA A 128 -5.57 -5.67 -14.11
N ARG A 129 -6.29 -6.09 -13.06
CA ARG A 129 -7.26 -7.21 -13.09
C ARG A 129 -8.72 -6.75 -13.18
#